data_AF-A0A929SUI8-F1
#
_entry.id   AF-A0A929SUI8-F1
#
_cell.length_a   1.000
_cell.length_b   1.000
_cell.length_c   1.000
_cell.angle_alpha   90.00
_cell.angle_beta   90.00
_cell.angle_gamma   90.00
#
_symmetry.space_group_name_H-M   'P 1'
#
loop_
_entity.id
_entity.type
_entity.pdbx_description
1 polymer ?
#
loop_
_entity_poly.entity_id
_entity_poly.type
_entity_poly.pdbx_seq_one_letter_code
_entity_poly.pdbx_strand_id
1 'polypeptide(L)'
;MYEGQIIRVADEFDAITSKRQYKTHIGVVDTLKILIQNSKPGPKSKKIKKGFFKIAVGKNNKKIVEKLIEIVAEDTEYEIYIKAKHLEHIKNEIKRYTDAIKYYNKAEKEKKESKKEYYTEYAKGYLIRDEEFEQIPTYLEDAEQTYKKRQEEIDNLRQEYKIIKKLKV
;
A
#
# COMPACT_ATOMS: atom_id res chain seq x y z
N MET A 1 -7.97 33.34 -9.41
CA MET A 1 -9.10 32.64 -10.10
C MET A 1 -8.78 31.18 -10.47
N TYR A 2 -7.51 30.79 -10.65
CA TYR A 2 -7.10 29.38 -10.87
C TYR A 2 -6.96 28.59 -9.56
N GLU A 3 -6.40 29.22 -8.52
CA GLU A 3 -6.23 28.67 -7.17
C GLU A 3 -7.54 28.14 -6.55
N GLY A 4 -8.64 28.89 -6.62
CA GLY A 4 -9.93 28.41 -6.12
C GLY A 4 -10.51 27.19 -6.86
N GLN A 5 -10.04 26.89 -8.09
CA GLN A 5 -10.38 25.64 -8.77
C GLN A 5 -9.50 24.49 -8.31
N ILE A 6 -8.22 24.76 -8.00
CA ILE A 6 -7.29 23.78 -7.42
C ILE A 6 -7.81 23.34 -6.05
N ILE A 7 -8.09 24.31 -5.16
CA ILE A 7 -8.60 24.06 -3.81
C ILE A 7 -9.87 23.21 -3.88
N ARG A 8 -10.83 23.55 -4.76
CA ARG A 8 -12.05 22.75 -4.91
C ARG A 8 -11.79 21.30 -5.29
N VAL A 9 -10.89 21.05 -6.25
CA VAL A 9 -10.59 19.68 -6.69
C VAL A 9 -9.90 18.91 -5.56
N ALA A 10 -9.01 19.56 -4.81
CA ALA A 10 -8.36 18.98 -3.64
C ALA A 10 -9.38 18.67 -2.52
N ASP A 11 -10.24 19.61 -2.17
CA ASP A 11 -11.30 19.44 -1.16
C ASP A 11 -12.28 18.33 -1.55
N GLU A 12 -12.66 18.23 -2.83
CA GLU A 12 -13.53 17.15 -3.31
C GLU A 12 -12.85 15.79 -3.23
N PHE A 13 -11.57 15.72 -3.56
CA PHE A 13 -10.78 14.51 -3.40
C PHE A 13 -10.75 14.09 -1.92
N ASP A 14 -10.34 15.00 -1.04
CA ASP A 14 -10.18 14.74 0.39
C ASP A 14 -11.52 14.39 1.08
N ALA A 15 -12.61 15.07 0.73
CA ALA A 15 -13.93 14.76 1.25
C ALA A 15 -14.39 13.34 0.88
N ILE A 16 -14.10 12.88 -0.35
CA ILE A 16 -14.47 11.53 -0.79
C ILE A 16 -13.59 10.48 -0.11
N THR A 17 -12.27 10.66 -0.09
CA THR A 17 -11.34 9.71 0.54
C THR A 17 -11.59 9.60 2.04
N SER A 18 -11.82 10.73 2.73
CA SER A 18 -12.16 10.79 4.15
C SER A 18 -13.48 10.10 4.46
N LYS A 19 -14.54 10.35 3.67
CA LYS A 19 -15.84 9.69 3.84
C LYS A 19 -15.77 8.18 3.64
N ARG A 20 -14.88 7.71 2.76
CA ARG A 20 -14.62 6.29 2.51
C ARG A 20 -13.62 5.66 3.49
N GLN A 21 -13.05 6.48 4.40
CA GLN A 21 -12.08 6.05 5.42
C GLN A 21 -10.85 5.34 4.83
N TYR A 22 -10.38 5.82 3.68
CA TYR A 22 -9.16 5.27 3.07
C TYR A 22 -7.95 5.56 3.94
N LYS A 23 -7.21 4.51 4.29
CA LYS A 23 -5.95 4.57 5.06
C LYS A 23 -4.70 4.37 4.19
N THR A 24 -4.92 3.98 2.94
CA THR A 24 -3.93 3.71 1.89
C THR A 24 -4.54 4.15 0.56
N HIS A 25 -3.75 4.14 -0.52
CA HIS A 25 -4.29 4.38 -1.87
C HIS A 25 -5.12 3.21 -2.43
N ILE A 26 -5.40 2.17 -1.65
CA ILE A 26 -6.30 1.08 -2.07
C ILE A 26 -7.73 1.62 -2.20
N GLY A 27 -8.33 1.47 -3.37
CA GLY A 27 -9.66 1.99 -3.71
C GLY A 27 -9.68 3.44 -4.24
N VAL A 28 -8.54 4.15 -4.27
CA VAL A 28 -8.50 5.58 -4.65
C VAL A 28 -8.93 5.81 -6.11
N VAL A 29 -8.81 4.80 -6.97
CA VAL A 29 -9.27 4.85 -8.38
C VAL A 29 -10.73 5.28 -8.49
N ASP A 30 -11.59 4.84 -7.60
CA ASP A 30 -13.02 5.21 -7.65
C ASP A 30 -13.23 6.68 -7.36
N THR A 31 -12.46 7.25 -6.43
CA THR A 31 -12.45 8.69 -6.18
C THR A 31 -12.01 9.45 -7.43
N LEU A 32 -10.93 9.02 -8.08
CA LEU A 32 -10.45 9.64 -9.31
C LEU A 32 -11.48 9.54 -10.45
N LYS A 33 -12.16 8.41 -10.61
CA LYS A 33 -13.25 8.24 -11.60
C LYS A 33 -14.40 9.22 -11.37
N ILE A 34 -14.78 9.46 -10.11
CA ILE A 34 -15.80 10.46 -9.76
C ILE A 34 -15.34 11.87 -10.17
N LEU A 35 -14.10 12.23 -9.87
CA LEU A 35 -13.54 13.55 -10.23
C LEU A 35 -13.45 13.74 -11.75
N ILE A 36 -13.07 12.69 -12.48
CA ILE A 36 -13.11 12.64 -13.95
C ILE A 36 -14.53 12.90 -14.46
N GLN A 37 -15.53 12.22 -13.89
CA GLN A 37 -16.92 12.42 -14.29
C GLN A 37 -17.39 13.86 -14.01
N ASN A 38 -17.02 14.42 -12.86
CA ASN A 38 -17.33 15.81 -12.50
C ASN A 38 -16.64 16.85 -13.39
N SER A 39 -15.58 16.46 -14.11
CA SER A 39 -14.90 17.32 -15.09
C SER A 39 -15.59 17.37 -16.46
N LYS A 40 -16.52 16.45 -16.73
CA LYS A 40 -17.28 16.40 -17.98
C LYS A 40 -18.49 17.33 -17.91
N PRO A 41 -18.86 18.00 -19.01
CA PRO A 41 -20.06 18.82 -19.04
C PRO A 41 -21.31 17.93 -18.98
N GLY A 42 -22.30 18.33 -18.16
CA GLY A 42 -23.61 17.70 -18.05
C GLY A 42 -24.74 18.63 -18.49
N PRO A 43 -26.02 18.21 -18.37
CA PRO A 43 -27.17 18.97 -18.85
C PRO A 43 -27.30 20.38 -18.22
N LYS A 44 -26.88 20.51 -16.95
CA LYS A 44 -26.89 21.77 -16.17
C LYS A 44 -25.54 22.48 -16.13
N SER A 45 -24.61 22.11 -17.02
CA SER A 45 -23.27 22.69 -17.01
C SER A 45 -23.27 24.18 -17.32
N LYS A 46 -22.41 24.90 -16.61
CA LYS A 46 -22.13 26.31 -16.90
C LYS A 46 -21.55 26.41 -18.32
N LYS A 47 -22.00 27.41 -19.07
CA LYS A 47 -21.48 27.71 -20.41
C LYS A 47 -20.54 28.91 -20.31
N ILE A 48 -19.33 28.76 -20.84
CA ILE A 48 -18.32 29.82 -20.88
C ILE A 48 -18.11 30.22 -22.34
N LYS A 49 -17.91 31.52 -22.60
CA LYS A 49 -17.58 32.02 -23.92
C LYS A 49 -16.12 31.68 -24.24
N LYS A 50 -15.89 30.92 -25.31
CA LYS A 50 -14.55 30.62 -25.85
C LYS A 50 -14.51 31.09 -27.30
N GLY A 51 -13.90 32.25 -27.52
CA GLY A 51 -13.98 32.95 -28.80
C GLY A 51 -15.43 33.36 -29.12
N PHE A 52 -15.91 33.00 -30.31
CA PHE A 52 -17.28 33.26 -30.74
C PHE A 52 -18.30 32.21 -30.24
N PHE A 53 -17.85 31.10 -29.65
CA PHE A 53 -18.73 30.00 -29.23
C PHE A 53 -18.98 29.98 -27.72
N LYS A 54 -20.13 29.45 -27.29
CA LYS A 54 -20.41 29.12 -25.88
C LYS A 54 -20.24 27.62 -25.68
N ILE A 55 -19.30 27.22 -24.82
CA ILE A 55 -18.97 25.81 -24.56
C ILE A 55 -19.40 25.46 -23.13
N ALA A 56 -20.08 24.32 -22.97
CA ALA A 56 -20.39 23.77 -21.66
C ALA A 56 -19.14 23.20 -20.99
N VAL A 57 -18.94 23.51 -19.71
CA VAL A 57 -17.81 23.00 -18.93
C VAL A 57 -18.28 22.16 -17.74
N GLY A 58 -17.46 21.21 -17.31
CA GLY A 58 -17.71 20.44 -16.10
C GLY A 58 -17.61 21.28 -14.83
N LYS A 59 -17.99 20.67 -13.70
CA LYS A 59 -17.84 21.27 -12.35
C LYS A 59 -16.36 21.46 -12.01
N ASN A 60 -15.55 20.46 -12.35
CA ASN A 60 -14.11 20.43 -12.10
C ASN A 60 -13.33 20.78 -13.37
N ASN A 61 -12.19 21.45 -13.18
CA ASN A 61 -11.31 21.78 -14.29
C ASN A 61 -10.52 20.53 -14.70
N LYS A 62 -10.64 20.11 -15.97
CA LYS A 62 -9.98 18.92 -16.50
C LYS A 62 -8.48 18.88 -16.25
N LYS A 63 -7.77 19.98 -16.53
CA LYS A 63 -6.31 20.05 -16.37
C LYS A 63 -5.87 19.87 -14.92
N ILE A 64 -6.68 20.34 -13.98
CA ILE A 64 -6.41 20.17 -12.55
C ILE A 64 -6.64 18.71 -12.14
N VAL A 65 -7.71 18.08 -12.64
CA VAL A 65 -7.97 16.65 -12.40
C VAL A 65 -6.88 15.78 -13.03
N GLU A 66 -6.39 16.11 -14.23
CA GLU A 66 -5.25 15.44 -14.86
C GLU A 66 -4.01 15.52 -13.96
N LYS A 67 -3.68 16.72 -13.45
CA LYS A 67 -2.53 16.89 -12.58
C LYS A 67 -2.68 16.18 -11.23
N LEU A 68 -3.90 16.16 -10.67
CA LEU A 68 -4.19 15.38 -9.46
C LEU A 68 -3.95 13.88 -9.68
N ILE A 69 -4.37 13.32 -10.82
CA ILE A 69 -4.14 11.91 -11.15
C ILE A 69 -2.64 11.59 -11.20
N GLU A 70 -1.82 12.48 -11.76
CA GLU A 70 -0.35 12.32 -11.77
C GLU A 70 0.22 12.28 -10.35
N ILE A 71 -0.16 13.24 -9.50
CA ILE A 71 0.31 13.33 -8.11
C ILE A 71 -0.10 12.07 -7.33
N VAL A 72 -1.36 11.63 -7.46
CA VAL A 72 -1.85 10.43 -6.78
C VAL A 72 -1.13 9.17 -7.28
N ALA A 73 -0.73 9.12 -8.57
CA ALA A 73 0.08 8.03 -9.08
C ALA A 73 1.48 8.01 -8.44
N GLU A 74 2.15 9.16 -8.35
CA GLU A 74 3.45 9.32 -7.70
C GLU A 74 3.38 8.92 -6.22
N ASP A 75 2.36 9.38 -5.50
CA ASP A 75 2.14 9.04 -4.08
C ASP A 75 1.85 7.54 -3.88
N THR A 76 1.07 6.94 -4.77
CA THR A 76 0.80 5.48 -4.73
C THR A 76 2.07 4.68 -4.99
N GLU A 77 2.91 5.11 -5.93
CA GLU A 77 4.21 4.48 -6.22
C GLU A 77 5.17 4.58 -5.03
N TYR A 78 5.21 5.75 -4.39
CA TYR A 78 5.99 5.95 -3.17
C TYR A 78 5.50 5.06 -2.02
N GLU A 79 4.18 4.93 -1.83
CA GLU A 79 3.61 4.04 -0.83
C GLU A 79 4.02 2.57 -1.07
N ILE A 80 3.98 2.11 -2.34
CA ILE A 80 4.45 0.78 -2.74
C ILE A 80 5.92 0.60 -2.36
N TYR A 81 6.78 1.58 -2.66
CA TYR A 81 8.21 1.53 -2.35
C TYR A 81 8.47 1.35 -0.86
N ILE A 82 7.84 2.17 -0.02
CA ILE A 82 8.00 2.11 1.44
C ILE A 82 7.54 0.76 1.99
N LYS A 83 6.38 0.27 1.55
CA LYS A 83 5.84 -1.02 1.97
C LYS A 83 6.73 -2.19 1.50
N ALA A 84 7.25 -2.13 0.28
CA ALA A 84 8.15 -3.15 -0.26
C ALA A 84 9.45 -3.24 0.55
N LYS A 85 10.01 -2.10 0.96
CA LYS A 85 11.18 -2.08 1.85
C LYS A 85 10.90 -2.77 3.19
N HIS A 86 9.75 -2.49 3.80
CA HIS A 86 9.34 -3.18 5.03
C HIS A 86 9.17 -4.70 4.82
N LEU A 87 8.61 -5.10 3.67
CA LEU A 87 8.46 -6.51 3.33
C LEU A 87 9.80 -7.25 3.22
N GLU A 88 10.86 -6.59 2.73
CA GLU A 88 12.22 -7.16 2.71
C GLU A 88 12.75 -7.44 4.11
N HIS A 89 12.45 -6.59 5.10
CA HIS A 89 12.83 -6.84 6.49
C HIS A 89 12.16 -8.11 7.02
N ILE A 90 10.84 -8.28 6.80
CA ILE A 90 10.10 -9.47 7.22
C ILE A 90 10.66 -10.72 6.51
N LYS A 91 11.02 -10.60 5.22
CA LYS A 91 11.66 -11.71 4.48
C LYS A 91 12.97 -12.17 5.12
N ASN A 92 13.76 -11.24 5.66
CA ASN A 92 14.99 -11.58 6.35
C ASN A 92 14.74 -12.20 7.73
N GLU A 93 13.69 -11.76 8.45
CA GLU A 93 13.23 -12.42 9.68
C GLU A 93 12.80 -13.87 9.41
N ILE A 94 11.99 -14.11 8.37
CA ILE A 94 11.61 -15.47 7.97
C ILE A 94 12.84 -16.33 7.71
N LYS A 95 13.86 -15.83 7.00
CA LYS A 95 15.11 -16.58 6.78
C LYS A 95 15.81 -16.94 8.09
N ARG A 96 15.95 -15.96 9.00
CA ARG A 96 16.55 -16.15 10.33
C ARG A 96 15.80 -17.21 11.13
N TYR A 97 14.48 -17.13 11.20
CA TYR A 97 13.65 -18.14 11.88
C TYR A 97 13.67 -19.50 11.17
N THR A 98 13.77 -19.52 9.84
CA THR A 98 13.94 -20.77 9.07
C THR A 98 15.26 -21.47 9.38
N ASP A 99 16.31 -20.71 9.73
CA ASP A 99 17.55 -21.32 10.20
C ASP A 99 17.45 -21.74 11.67
N ALA A 100 16.82 -20.93 12.53
CA ALA A 100 16.55 -21.27 13.92
C ALA A 100 15.72 -22.56 14.06
N ILE A 101 14.64 -22.71 13.28
CA ILE A 101 13.72 -23.86 13.35
C ILE A 101 14.42 -25.17 12.99
N LYS A 102 15.47 -25.15 12.15
CA LYS A 102 16.26 -26.34 11.83
C LYS A 102 16.94 -26.89 13.08
N TYR A 103 17.49 -26.02 13.93
CA TYR A 103 18.18 -26.41 15.16
C TYR A 103 17.20 -26.69 16.30
N TYR A 104 16.11 -25.92 16.40
CA TYR A 104 14.98 -26.23 17.29
C TYR A 104 14.49 -27.67 17.09
N ASN A 105 14.18 -28.05 15.84
CA ASN A 105 13.71 -29.40 15.50
C ASN A 105 14.74 -30.50 15.78
N LYS A 106 16.04 -30.18 15.73
CA LYS A 106 17.11 -31.12 16.10
C LYS A 106 17.18 -31.31 17.62
N ALA A 107 17.06 -30.23 18.39
CA ALA A 107 17.03 -30.28 19.85
C ALA A 107 15.83 -31.10 20.36
N GLU A 108 14.63 -30.86 19.81
CA GLU A 108 13.40 -31.55 20.22
C GLU A 108 13.44 -33.07 19.96
N LYS A 109 14.18 -33.51 18.93
CA LYS A 109 14.30 -34.93 18.56
C LYS A 109 15.47 -35.63 19.24
N GLU A 110 16.38 -34.88 19.87
CA GLU A 110 17.60 -35.43 20.46
C GLU A 110 17.33 -36.00 21.85
N LYS A 111 17.89 -37.18 22.12
CA LYS A 111 17.72 -37.89 23.40
C LYS A 111 18.91 -37.67 24.33
N LYS A 112 20.09 -37.36 23.78
CA LYS A 112 21.29 -37.10 24.57
C LYS A 112 21.30 -35.64 25.02
N GLU A 113 21.21 -35.41 26.33
CA GLU A 113 21.14 -34.07 26.93
C GLU A 113 22.22 -33.12 26.40
N SER A 114 23.49 -33.55 26.39
CA SER A 114 24.59 -32.71 25.91
C SER A 114 24.45 -32.26 24.45
N LYS A 115 23.81 -33.08 23.60
CA LYS A 115 23.57 -32.72 22.19
C LYS A 115 22.31 -31.88 22.04
N LYS A 116 21.29 -32.13 22.88
CA LYS A 116 20.09 -31.30 22.95
C LYS A 116 20.44 -29.87 23.34
N GLU A 117 21.26 -29.70 24.37
CA GLU A 117 21.76 -28.40 24.81
C GLU A 117 22.58 -27.70 23.71
N TYR A 118 23.47 -28.44 23.04
CA TYR A 118 24.21 -27.92 21.88
C TYR A 118 23.27 -27.36 20.80
N TYR A 119 22.26 -28.11 20.36
CA TYR A 119 21.32 -27.62 19.34
C TYR A 119 20.46 -26.45 19.84
N THR A 120 20.12 -26.45 21.13
CA THR A 120 19.36 -25.37 21.78
C THR A 120 20.15 -24.07 21.71
N GLU A 121 21.43 -24.08 22.11
CA GLU A 121 22.29 -22.89 22.05
C GLU A 121 22.54 -22.42 20.61
N TYR A 122 22.69 -23.34 19.65
CA TYR A 122 22.76 -22.97 18.22
C TYR A 122 21.49 -22.28 17.72
N ALA A 123 20.31 -22.76 18.11
CA ALA A 123 19.05 -22.12 17.75
C ALA A 123 18.91 -20.74 18.41
N LYS A 124 19.27 -20.60 19.69
CA LYS A 124 19.29 -19.32 20.41
C LYS A 124 20.22 -18.29 19.77
N GLY A 125 21.31 -18.73 19.13
CA GLY A 125 22.20 -17.85 18.37
C GLY A 125 21.52 -17.08 17.22
N TYR A 126 20.34 -17.53 16.76
CA TYR A 126 19.53 -16.82 15.78
C TYR A 126 18.50 -15.88 16.40
N LEU A 127 18.24 -15.97 17.70
CA LEU A 127 17.25 -15.14 18.38
C LEU A 127 17.81 -13.74 18.63
N ILE A 128 16.93 -12.73 18.58
CA ILE A 128 17.27 -11.36 18.99
C ILE A 128 16.72 -11.09 20.40
N ARG A 129 17.02 -9.91 20.94
CA ARG A 129 16.65 -9.55 22.31
C ARG A 129 15.14 -9.77 22.53
N ASP A 130 14.81 -10.40 23.65
CA ASP A 130 13.45 -10.66 24.11
C ASP A 130 12.72 -11.81 23.38
N GLU A 131 13.41 -12.57 22.51
CA GLU A 131 12.87 -13.80 21.90
C GLU A 131 13.26 -15.06 22.69
N GLU A 132 12.34 -16.02 22.76
CA GLU A 132 12.50 -17.27 23.52
C GLU A 132 12.59 -18.48 22.60
N PHE A 133 13.39 -19.48 22.97
CA PHE A 133 13.64 -20.66 22.16
C PHE A 133 12.37 -21.45 21.84
N GLU A 134 11.49 -21.59 22.84
CA GLU A 134 10.23 -22.34 22.73
C GLU A 134 9.25 -21.68 21.75
N GLN A 135 9.42 -20.39 21.47
CA GLN A 135 8.54 -19.61 20.61
C GLN A 135 9.03 -19.55 19.15
N ILE A 136 10.18 -20.13 18.80
CA ILE A 136 10.71 -20.16 17.43
C ILE A 136 9.67 -20.60 16.38
N PRO A 137 8.88 -21.69 16.60
CA PRO A 137 7.85 -22.09 15.65
C PRO A 137 6.77 -21.02 15.44
N THR A 138 6.31 -20.39 16.53
CA THR A 138 5.31 -19.33 16.50
C THR A 138 5.83 -18.09 15.79
N TYR A 139 7.07 -17.67 16.07
CA TYR A 139 7.68 -16.52 15.40
C TYR A 139 7.83 -16.71 13.89
N LEU A 140 8.20 -17.92 13.45
CA LEU A 140 8.27 -18.24 12.03
C LEU A 140 6.88 -18.15 11.38
N GLU A 141 5.87 -18.76 12.00
CA GLU A 141 4.49 -18.74 11.49
C GLU A 141 3.94 -17.30 11.42
N ASP A 142 4.10 -16.51 12.47
CA ASP A 142 3.64 -15.12 12.53
C ASP A 142 4.33 -14.26 11.46
N ALA A 143 5.64 -14.45 11.26
CA ALA A 143 6.38 -13.74 10.23
C ALA A 143 5.90 -14.11 8.82
N GLU A 144 5.64 -15.40 8.54
CA GLU A 144 5.11 -15.88 7.26
C GLU A 144 3.69 -15.35 6.99
N GLN A 145 2.80 -15.40 7.99
CA GLN A 145 1.45 -14.86 7.89
C GLN A 145 1.47 -13.34 7.65
N THR A 146 2.31 -12.63 8.39
CA THR A 146 2.50 -11.18 8.22
C THR A 146 3.02 -10.87 6.83
N TYR A 147 4.04 -11.59 6.35
CA TYR A 147 4.59 -11.44 5.01
C TYR A 147 3.50 -11.60 3.95
N LYS A 148 2.71 -12.67 4.03
CA LYS A 148 1.62 -12.94 3.07
C LYS A 148 0.62 -11.80 3.01
N LYS A 149 0.16 -11.31 4.17
CA LYS A 149 -0.79 -10.19 4.25
C LYS A 149 -0.21 -8.90 3.66
N ARG A 150 1.04 -8.56 3.99
CA ARG A 150 1.70 -7.34 3.47
C ARG A 150 2.01 -7.43 1.98
N GLN A 151 2.34 -8.62 1.48
CA GLN A 151 2.52 -8.88 0.05
C GLN A 151 1.20 -8.65 -0.70
N GLU A 152 0.08 -9.16 -0.19
CA GLU A 152 -1.25 -8.93 -0.77
C GLU A 152 -1.63 -7.44 -0.80
N GLU A 153 -1.35 -6.70 0.28
CA GLU A 153 -1.55 -5.24 0.30
C GLU A 153 -0.74 -4.52 -0.81
N ILE A 154 0.52 -4.89 -1.00
CA ILE A 154 1.39 -4.31 -2.03
C ILE A 154 0.86 -4.66 -3.43
N ASP A 155 0.40 -5.89 -3.64
CA ASP A 155 -0.12 -6.31 -4.94
C ASP A 155 -1.43 -5.59 -5.28
N ASN A 156 -2.30 -5.35 -4.30
CA ASN A 156 -3.48 -4.51 -4.47
C ASN A 156 -3.10 -3.07 -4.84
N LEU A 157 -2.12 -2.45 -4.15
CA LEU A 157 -1.63 -1.12 -4.52
C LEU A 157 -1.02 -1.08 -5.93
N ARG A 158 -0.29 -2.12 -6.35
CA ARG A 158 0.24 -2.23 -7.72
C ARG A 158 -0.88 -2.33 -8.76
N GLN A 159 -1.97 -3.00 -8.45
CA GLN A 159 -3.15 -3.05 -9.32
C GLN A 159 -3.81 -1.67 -9.43
N GLU A 160 -3.98 -0.98 -8.30
CA GLU A 160 -4.49 0.40 -8.26
C GLU A 160 -3.62 1.33 -9.11
N TYR A 161 -2.30 1.37 -8.87
CA TYR A 161 -1.34 2.18 -9.64
C TYR A 161 -1.44 1.92 -11.16
N LYS A 162 -1.53 0.65 -11.57
CA LYS A 162 -1.72 0.28 -12.99
C LYS A 162 -3.00 0.87 -13.58
N ILE A 163 -4.07 0.95 -12.80
CA ILE A 163 -5.34 1.54 -13.25
C ILE A 163 -5.25 3.06 -13.27
N ILE A 164 -4.69 3.68 -12.21
CA ILE A 164 -4.50 5.14 -12.12
C ILE A 164 -3.77 5.66 -13.36
N LYS A 165 -2.66 5.01 -13.75
CA LYS A 165 -1.88 5.39 -14.94
C LYS A 165 -2.62 5.29 -16.27
N LYS A 166 -3.73 4.56 -16.33
CA LYS A 166 -4.55 4.38 -17.54
C LYS A 166 -5.74 5.33 -17.57
N LEU A 167 -6.01 6.07 -16.50
CA LEU A 167 -7.12 7.02 -16.44
C LEU A 167 -6.91 8.18 -17.42
N LYS A 168 -8.01 8.65 -18.02
CA LYS A 168 -8.07 9.77 -18.96
C LYS A 168 -9.25 10.68 -18.61
N VAL A 169 -9.05 12.00 -18.71
CA VAL A 169 -10.00 13.06 -18.31
C VAL A 169 -10.77 13.65 -19.50
#